data_AF-A0A0P7GXF0-F1
#
_entry.id   AF-A0A0P7GXF0-F1
#
_cell.length_a   1.000
_cell.length_b   1.000
_cell.length_c   1.000
_cell.angle_alpha   90.00
_cell.angle_beta   90.00
_cell.angle_gamma   90.00
#
_symmetry.space_group_name_H-M   'P 1'
#
loop_
_entity.id
_entity.type
_entity.pdbx_description
1 polymer ?
#
loop_
_entity_poly.entity_id
_entity_poly.type
_entity_poly.pdbx_seq_one_letter_code
_entity_poly.pdbx_strand_id
1 'polypeptide(L)' 'MTGPKRDVILANAGAAIYVAGLADDLREGVKTAAQSIDDGAAAEKFDALCGEPVEAE' A
#
# COMPACT_ATOMS: atom_id res chain seq x y z
N MET A 1 12.23 0.68 2.26
CA MET A 1 12.41 -0.38 3.28
C MET A 1 12.50 -1.73 2.58
N THR A 2 13.29 -2.70 3.04
CA THR A 2 13.37 -4.05 2.45
C THR A 2 13.43 -5.11 3.55
N GLY A 3 12.93 -6.33 3.29
CA GLY A 3 13.03 -7.49 4.18
C GLY A 3 11.70 -8.15 4.56
N PRO A 4 11.72 -9.24 5.35
CA PRO A 4 10.56 -10.14 5.52
C PRO A 4 9.27 -9.48 6.02
N LYS A 5 9.39 -8.42 6.85
CA LYS A 5 8.24 -7.64 7.31
C LYS A 5 7.54 -6.92 6.17
N ARG A 6 8.32 -6.34 5.25
CA ARG A 6 7.75 -5.70 4.06
C ARG A 6 7.15 -6.73 3.13
N ASP A 7 7.81 -7.86 2.95
CA ASP A 7 7.34 -8.91 2.04
C ASP A 7 5.94 -9.41 2.45
N VAL A 8 5.71 -9.64 3.74
CA VAL A 8 4.37 -10.07 4.23
C VAL A 8 3.32 -8.96 4.11
N ILE A 9 3.68 -7.69 4.29
CA ILE A 9 2.76 -6.55 4.08
C ILE A 9 2.36 -6.49 2.61
N LEU A 10 3.34 -6.53 1.69
CA LEU A 10 3.10 -6.47 0.26
C LEU A 10 2.27 -7.66 -0.23
N ALA A 11 2.54 -8.87 0.27
CA ALA A 11 1.78 -10.06 -0.10
C ALA A 11 0.30 -9.93 0.29
N ASN A 12 0.00 -9.52 1.52
CA ASN A 12 -1.39 -9.39 1.99
C ASN A 12 -2.12 -8.22 1.34
N ALA A 13 -1.48 -7.04 1.26
CA ALA A 13 -2.07 -5.86 0.63
C ALA A 13 -2.30 -6.11 -0.87
N GLY A 14 -1.34 -6.74 -1.56
CA GLY A 14 -1.48 -7.09 -2.97
C GLY A 14 -2.60 -8.10 -3.22
N ALA A 15 -2.75 -9.10 -2.35
CA ALA A 15 -3.87 -10.03 -2.43
C ALA A 15 -5.23 -9.32 -2.22
N ALA A 16 -5.31 -8.36 -1.29
CA ALA A 16 -6.52 -7.57 -1.08
C ALA A 16 -6.88 -6.71 -2.30
N ILE A 17 -5.89 -6.08 -2.95
CA ILE A 17 -6.07 -5.29 -4.18
C ILE A 17 -6.59 -6.17 -5.32
N TYR A 18 -6.01 -7.37 -5.50
CA TYR A 18 -6.46 -8.33 -6.50
C TYR A 18 -7.91 -8.80 -6.23
N VAL A 19 -8.22 -9.21 -4.99
CA VAL A 19 -9.58 -9.67 -4.62
C VAL A 19 -10.62 -8.56 -4.75
N ALA A 20 -10.22 -7.29 -4.61
CA ALA A 20 -11.07 -6.14 -4.86
C ALA A 20 -11.32 -5.84 -6.36
N GLY A 21 -10.70 -6.59 -7.28
CA GLY A 21 -10.81 -6.37 -8.72
C GLY A 21 -10.02 -5.16 -9.23
N LEU A 22 -9.01 -4.72 -8.48
CA LEU A 22 -8.17 -3.56 -8.80
C LEU A 22 -6.80 -3.95 -9.40
N ALA A 23 -6.59 -5.23 -9.65
CA ALA A 23 -5.43 -5.79 -10.34
C ALA A 23 -5.83 -7.08 -11.05
N ASP A 24 -5.22 -7.36 -12.20
CA ASP A 24 -5.51 -8.54 -13.03
C ASP A 24 -4.93 -9.83 -12.45
N ASP A 25 -3.85 -9.71 -11.66
CA ASP A 25 -3.25 -10.83 -10.94
C ASP A 25 -2.58 -10.42 -9.62
N LEU A 26 -2.13 -11.42 -8.85
CA LEU A 26 -1.46 -11.21 -7.56
C LEU A 26 -0.15 -10.41 -7.67
N ARG A 27 0.62 -10.57 -8.77
CA ARG A 27 1.89 -9.85 -8.97
C ARG A 27 1.62 -8.37 -9.21
N GLU A 28 0.61 -8.06 -10.00
CA GLU A 28 0.17 -6.68 -10.21
C GLU A 28 -0.36 -6.08 -8.91
N GLY A 29 -1.18 -6.80 -8.14
CA GLY A 29 -1.64 -6.35 -6.82
C GLY A 29 -0.47 -6.00 -5.88
N VAL A 30 0.54 -6.87 -5.81
CA VAL A 30 1.77 -6.63 -5.02
C VAL A 30 2.53 -5.40 -5.52
N LYS A 31 2.63 -5.20 -6.84
CA LYS A 31 3.27 -4.02 -7.43
C LYS A 31 2.52 -2.73 -7.07
N THR A 32 1.19 -2.73 -7.14
CA THR A 32 0.35 -1.60 -6.75
C THR A 32 0.50 -1.28 -5.26
N ALA A 33 0.52 -2.31 -4.40
CA ALA A 33 0.78 -2.14 -2.98
C ALA A 33 2.17 -1.54 -2.71
N ALA A 34 3.20 -2.00 -3.45
CA ALA A 34 4.55 -1.46 -3.33
C ALA A 34 4.61 0.01 -3.73
N GLN A 35 4.03 0.38 -4.87
CA GLN A 35 3.94 1.77 -5.33
C GLN A 35 3.24 2.67 -4.30
N SER A 36 2.08 2.24 -3.77
CA SER A 36 1.36 3.01 -2.76
C SER A 36 2.15 3.25 -1.49
N ILE A 37 3.03 2.32 -1.09
CA ILE A 37 3.90 2.47 0.09
C ILE A 37 5.12 3.35 -0.26
N ASP A 38 5.73 3.12 -1.41
CA ASP A 38 7.00 3.79 -1.78
C ASP A 38 6.79 5.25 -2.14
N ASP A 39 5.64 5.60 -2.72
CA ASP A 39 5.30 6.97 -3.10
C ASP A 39 4.60 7.74 -1.95
N GLY A 40 4.45 7.14 -0.77
CA GLY A 40 3.91 7.80 0.43
C GLY A 40 2.38 7.83 0.55
N ALA A 41 1.63 7.49 -0.50
CA ALA A 41 0.16 7.53 -0.50
C ALA A 41 -0.49 6.68 0.62
N ALA A 42 0.12 5.54 0.98
CA ALA A 42 -0.36 4.71 2.08
C ALA A 42 -0.22 5.41 3.44
N ALA A 43 0.85 6.18 3.63
CA ALA A 43 1.08 6.97 4.85
C ALA A 43 0.11 8.15 4.91
N GLU A 44 -0.04 8.91 3.82
CA GLU A 44 -1.04 10.00 3.74
C GLU A 44 -2.45 9.51 4.07
N LYS A 45 -2.84 8.34 3.55
CA LYS A 45 -4.15 7.76 3.83
C LYS A 45 -4.30 7.36 5.30
N PHE A 46 -3.23 6.85 5.91
CA PHE A 46 -3.21 6.52 7.34
C PHE A 46 -3.39 7.77 8.20
N ASP A 47 -2.65 8.84 7.92
CA ASP A 47 -2.74 10.11 8.65
C ASP A 47 -4.15 10.71 8.54
N ALA A 48 -4.73 10.70 7.33
CA ALA A 48 -6.10 11.15 7.09
C ALA A 48 -7.16 10.34 7.86
N LEU A 49 -6.90 9.05 8.14
CA LEU A 49 -7.78 8.20 8.95
C LEU A 49 -7.58 8.42 10.46
N CYS A 50 -6.36 8.77 10.88
CA CYS A 50 -6.03 9.10 12.26
C CYS A 50 -6.53 10.49 12.69
N GLY A 51 -6.73 11.41 11.75
CA GLY A 51 -7.39 12.71 11.98
C GLY A 51 -6.45 13.88 12.31
N GLU A 52 -5.15 13.78 12.04
CA GLU A 52 -4.20 14.90 12.15
C GLU A 52 -3.91 15.55 10.78
N PRO A 53 -3.59 16.87 10.72
CA PRO A 53 -3.45 17.60 9.48
C PRO A 53 -2.15 17.25 8.76
N VAL A 54 -2.25 16.93 7.48
CA VAL A 54 -1.12 16.91 6.56
C VAL A 54 -0.66 18.37 6.38
N GLU A 55 0.42 18.77 7.06
CA GLU A 55 1.18 19.97 6.66
C GLU A 55 1.94 19.60 5.38
N ALA A 56 1.36 19.97 4.24
CA ALA A 56 2.00 19.90 2.94
C ALA A 56 2.86 21.16 2.74
N GLU A 57 4.18 20.99 2.54
CA GLU A 57 5.06 22.03 1.99
C GLU A 57 4.78 22.26 0.49
#